data_AF-A0A2M7LRJ4-F1
#
_entry.id   AF-A0A2M7LRJ4-F1
#
_cell.length_a   1.000
_cell.length_b   1.000
_cell.length_c   1.000
_cell.angle_alpha   90.00
_cell.angle_beta   90.00
_cell.angle_gamma   90.00
#
_symmetry.space_group_name_H-M   'P 1'
#
loop_
_entity.id
_entity.type
_entity.pdbx_description
1 polymer ?
#
loop_
_entity_poly.entity_id
_entity_poly.type
_entity_poly.pdbx_seq_one_letter_code
_entity_poly.pdbx_strand_id
1 'polypeptide(L)' 'MKNLNTQQNLLRAFAGESMARNKYHIFAKVARKEGQEWIARVFEETGDNERAHAEELYEQIV' A
#
# COMPACT_ATOMS: atom_id res chain seq x y z
N MET A 1 14.93 15.06 -19.72
CA MET A 1 14.01 14.04 -20.28
C MET A 1 13.70 13.04 -19.16
N LYS A 2 12.49 13.05 -18.58
CA LYS A 2 12.04 11.93 -17.71
C LYS A 2 12.02 10.70 -18.62
N ASN A 3 12.87 9.71 -18.34
CA ASN A 3 13.00 8.51 -19.17
C ASN A 3 11.67 7.75 -19.12
N LEU A 4 11.09 7.37 -20.28
CA LEU A 4 9.74 6.79 -20.36
C LEU A 4 9.58 5.56 -19.45
N ASN A 5 10.65 4.77 -19.34
CA ASN A 5 10.74 3.60 -18.48
C ASN A 5 10.64 3.96 -16.99
N THR A 6 11.19 5.11 -16.57
CA THR A 6 11.13 5.57 -15.17
C THR A 6 9.70 5.93 -14.77
N GLN A 7 8.96 6.67 -15.60
CA GLN A 7 7.56 7.02 -15.31
C GLN A 7 6.67 5.77 -15.26
N GLN A 8 6.84 4.84 -16.21
CA GLN A 8 6.08 3.58 -16.20
C GLN A 8 6.43 2.69 -14.99
N ASN A 9 7.68 2.74 -14.51
CA ASN A 9 8.09 2.03 -13.30
C ASN A 9 7.46 2.66 -12.05
N LEU A 10 7.45 3.99 -11.95
CA LEU A 10 6.81 4.71 -10.83
C LEU A 10 5.31 4.43 -10.77
N LEU A 11 4.60 4.46 -11.91
CA LEU A 11 3.17 4.13 -11.98
C LEU A 11 2.90 2.67 -11.56
N ARG A 12 3.77 1.74 -11.97
CA ARG A 12 3.66 0.33 -11.56
C ARG A 12 3.91 0.15 -10.07
N ALA A 13 4.90 0.83 -9.50
CA ALA A 13 5.16 0.83 -8.07
C ALA A 13 3.96 1.41 -7.29
N PHE A 14 3.45 2.57 -7.70
CA PHE A 14 2.27 3.20 -7.09
C PHE A 14 1.06 2.26 -7.06
N ALA A 15 0.79 1.58 -8.18
CA ALA A 15 -0.27 0.58 -8.25
C ALA A 15 0.01 -0.61 -7.32
N GLY A 16 1.26 -1.06 -7.24
CA GLY A 16 1.73 -2.10 -6.31
C GLY A 16 1.43 -1.77 -4.86
N GLU A 17 1.87 -0.61 -4.38
CA GLU A 17 1.66 -0.16 -3.00
C GLU A 17 0.16 0.03 -2.69
N SER A 18 -0.59 0.57 -3.65
CA SER A 18 -2.05 0.70 -3.52
C SER A 18 -2.77 -0.66 -3.37
N MET A 19 -2.31 -1.68 -4.11
CA MET A 19 -2.83 -3.04 -3.98
C MET A 19 -2.40 -3.69 -2.66
N ALA A 20 -1.16 -3.49 -2.22
CA ALA A 20 -0.64 -3.99 -0.95
C ALA A 20 -1.43 -3.45 0.23
N ARG A 21 -1.67 -2.14 0.29
CA ARG A 21 -2.55 -1.50 1.29
C ARG A 21 -3.92 -2.19 1.38
N ASN A 22 -4.58 -2.38 0.24
CA ASN A 22 -5.90 -3.01 0.21
C ASN A 22 -5.86 -4.45 0.72
N LYS A 23 -4.82 -5.20 0.37
CA LYS A 23 -4.60 -6.57 0.85
C LYS A 23 -4.43 -6.61 2.37
N TYR A 24 -3.66 -5.69 2.95
CA TYR A 24 -3.49 -5.62 4.40
C TYR A 24 -4.79 -5.24 5.12
N HIS A 25 -5.59 -4.30 4.61
CA HIS A 25 -6.90 -4.02 5.18
C HIS A 25 -7.87 -5.22 5.10
N ILE A 26 -7.80 -6.04 4.04
CA ILE A 26 -8.57 -7.30 3.96
C ILE A 26 -8.12 -8.27 5.05
N PHE A 27 -6.82 -8.43 5.26
CA PHE A 27 -6.29 -9.30 6.31
C PHE A 27 -6.63 -8.81 7.72
N ALA A 28 -6.61 -7.50 7.95
CA ALA A 28 -7.07 -6.91 9.20
C ALA A 28 -8.54 -7.27 9.49
N LYS A 29 -9.42 -7.19 8.49
CA LYS A 29 -10.83 -7.60 8.63
C LYS A 29 -10.98 -9.08 8.98
N VAL A 30 -10.19 -9.96 8.36
CA VAL A 30 -10.18 -11.39 8.68
C VAL A 30 -9.68 -11.62 10.11
N ALA A 31 -8.57 -10.99 10.52
CA ALA A 31 -8.03 -11.11 11.87
C ALA A 31 -9.03 -10.64 12.94
N ARG A 32 -9.75 -9.53 12.72
CA ARG A 32 -10.84 -9.07 13.62
C ARG A 32 -11.96 -10.10 13.73
N LYS A 33 -12.36 -10.71 12.62
CA LYS A 33 -13.40 -11.76 12.60
C LYS A 33 -12.99 -13.00 13.41
N GLU A 34 -11.70 -13.30 13.45
CA GLU A 34 -11.12 -14.41 14.22
C GLU A 34 -10.79 -14.04 15.68
N GLY A 35 -11.14 -12.82 16.13
CA GLY A 35 -10.86 -12.33 17.49
C GLY A 35 -9.39 -11.94 17.74
N GLN A 36 -8.58 -11.86 16.69
CA GLN A 36 -7.15 -11.52 16.76
C GLN A 36 -6.92 -10.01 16.61
N GLU A 37 -7.41 -9.24 17.56
CA GLU A 37 -7.43 -7.76 17.50
C GLU A 37 -6.02 -7.14 17.35
N TRP A 38 -5.01 -7.68 18.03
CA TRP A 38 -3.62 -7.21 17.88
C TRP A 38 -3.09 -7.42 16.46
N ILE A 39 -3.34 -8.58 15.87
CA ILE A 39 -2.89 -8.91 14.52
C ILE A 39 -3.60 -8.02 13.49
N ALA A 40 -4.87 -7.70 13.71
CA ALA A 40 -5.59 -6.75 12.87
C ALA A 40 -4.93 -5.36 12.86
N ARG A 41 -4.49 -4.87 14.03
CA ARG A 41 -3.81 -3.58 14.16
C ARG A 41 -2.48 -3.56 13.43
N VAL A 42 -1.70 -4.65 13.51
CA VAL A 42 -0.44 -4.78 12.76
C VAL A 42 -0.69 -4.67 11.25
N PHE A 43 -1.74 -5.34 10.74
CA PHE A 43 -2.10 -5.23 9.32
C PHE A 43 -2.58 -3.83 8.94
N GLU A 44 -3.36 -3.15 9.79
CA GLU A 44 -3.78 -1.77 9.53
C GLU A 44 -2.60 -0.80 9.50
N GLU A 45 -1.69 -0.89 10.47
CA GLU A 45 -0.46 -0.09 10.51
C GLU A 45 0.41 -0.35 9.27
N THR A 46 0.54 -1.61 8.85
CA THR A 46 1.26 -1.96 7.62
C THR A 46 0.56 -1.37 6.40
N GLY A 47 -0.77 -1.42 6.34
CA GLY A 47 -1.54 -0.81 5.26
C GLY A 47 -1.38 0.71 5.19
N ASP A 48 -1.24 1.38 6.33
CA ASP A 48 -0.96 2.82 6.39
C ASP A 48 0.47 3.16 5.94
N ASN A 49 1.45 2.28 6.17
CA ASN A 49 2.79 2.44 5.61
C ASN A 49 2.78 2.36 4.08
N GLU A 50 2.05 1.40 3.49
CA GLU A 50 1.95 1.32 2.02
C GLU A 50 1.17 2.49 1.43
N ARG A 51 0.24 3.09 2.19
CA ARG A 51 -0.40 4.36 1.80
C ARG A 51 0.64 5.48 1.69
N ALA A 52 1.52 5.62 2.69
CA ALA A 52 2.58 6.62 2.68
C ALA A 52 3.55 6.40 1.50
N HIS A 53 3.98 5.15 1.25
CA HIS A 53 4.79 4.82 0.08
C HIS A 53 4.09 5.20 -1.24
N ALA A 54 2.80 4.91 -1.37
CA ALA A 54 2.02 5.28 -2.56
C ALA A 54 1.92 6.81 -2.73
N GLU A 55 1.74 7.56 -1.64
CA GLU A 55 1.71 9.03 -1.67
C GLU A 55 3.05 9.62 -2.16
N GLU A 56 4.17 9.14 -1.62
CA GLU A 56 5.51 9.57 -2.07
C GLU A 56 5.79 9.24 -3.55
N LEU A 57 5.34 8.07 -4.03
CA LEU A 57 5.45 7.70 -5.44
C LEU A 57 4.57 8.57 -6.33
N TYR A 58 3.37 8.92 -5.86
CA TYR A 58 2.45 9.78 -6.59
C TYR A 58 3.02 11.18 -6.79
N GLU A 59 3.66 11.75 -5.76
CA GLU A 59 4.36 13.04 -5.83
C GLU A 59 5.48 13.06 -6.89
N GLN A 60 6.14 11.93 -7.13
CA GLN A 60 7.17 11.81 -8.17
C GLN A 60 6.60 11.64 -9.59
N ILE A 61 5.38 11.14 -9.70
CA ILE A 61 4.66 10.96 -10.97
C ILE A 61 4.18 12.30 -11.50
N VAL A 62 3.55 13.10 -10.64
CA VAL A 62 3.05 14.46 -10.96
C VAL A 62 4.19 15.45 -11.22
#